data_AF-A0AAV6Z0J2-F1
#
_entry.id   AF-A0AAV6Z0J2-F1
#
_cell.length_a   1.000
_cell.length_b   1.000
_cell.length_c   1.000
_cell.angle_alpha   90.00
_cell.angle_beta   90.00
_cell.angle_gamma   90.00
#
_symmetry.space_group_name_H-M   'P 1'
#
loop_
_entity.id
_entity.type
_entity.pdbx_description
1 polymer ?
#
loop_
_entity_poly.entity_id
_entity_poly.type
_entity_poly.pdbx_seq_one_letter_code
_entity_poly.pdbx_strand_id
1 'polypeptide(L)' 'ACGVIVELIKSKKMAGRAVLLAGPPGTGKTALALAIAQELGSKVPFCPMVGSEVYSTEIKKTEVLMENFRRAIGK' A
#
# COMPACT_ATOMS: atom_id res chain seq x y z
N ALA A 1 -12.15 -1.34 -12.12
CA ALA A 1 -12.01 -1.11 -10.67
C ALA A 1 -10.63 -0.54 -10.31
N CYS A 2 -9.51 -1.25 -10.58
CA CYS A 2 -8.16 -0.75 -10.24
C CYS A 2 -7.77 0.57 -10.93
N GLY A 3 -8.24 0.83 -12.16
CA GLY A 3 -8.02 2.12 -12.83
C GLY A 3 -8.57 3.33 -12.06
N VAL A 4 -9.70 3.17 -11.35
CA VAL A 4 -10.27 4.23 -10.51
C VAL A 4 -9.36 4.54 -9.32
N ILE A 5 -8.71 3.52 -8.74
CA ILE A 5 -7.75 3.70 -7.65
C ILE A 5 -6.54 4.51 -8.14
N VAL A 6 -6.01 4.15 -9.31
CA VAL A 6 -4.90 4.88 -9.95
C VAL A 6 -5.29 6.34 -10.18
N GLU A 7 -6.48 6.59 -10.73
CA GLU A 7 -6.99 7.94 -10.99
C GLU A 7 -7.14 8.74 -9.69
N LEU A 8 -7.72 8.15 -8.63
CA LEU A 8 -7.88 8.80 -7.32
C LEU A 8 -6.55 9.17 -6.66
N ILE A 9 -5.52 8.32 -6.82
CA ILE A 9 -4.17 8.60 -6.35
C ILE A 9 -3.55 9.74 -7.17
N LYS A 10 -3.62 9.68 -8.50
CA LYS A 10 -3.13 10.74 -9.41
C LYS A 10 -3.84 12.08 -9.15
N SER A 11 -5.14 12.05 -8.84
CA SER A 11 -5.94 13.24 -8.51
C SER A 11 -5.79 13.71 -7.06
N LYS A 12 -4.93 13.08 -6.25
CA LYS A 12 -4.71 13.39 -4.81
C LYS A 12 -5.97 13.33 -3.93
N LYS A 13 -6.96 12.52 -4.30
CA LYS A 13 -8.23 12.37 -3.55
C LYS A 13 -8.26 11.13 -2.64
N MET A 14 -7.12 10.46 -2.47
CA MET A 14 -7.00 9.20 -1.73
C MET A 14 -6.51 9.35 -0.27
N ALA A 15 -6.27 10.56 0.21
CA ALA A 15 -5.80 10.80 1.58
C ALA A 15 -6.78 10.24 2.63
N GLY A 16 -6.27 9.46 3.59
CA GLY A 16 -7.07 8.87 4.67
C GLY A 16 -8.06 7.78 4.22
N ARG A 17 -7.92 7.25 3.00
CA ARG A 17 -8.78 6.19 2.47
C ARG A 17 -8.07 4.85 2.45
N ALA A 18 -8.83 3.76 2.63
CA ALA A 18 -8.35 2.40 2.54
C ALA A 18 -9.05 1.66 1.39
N VAL A 19 -8.34 0.70 0.78
CA VAL A 19 -8.88 -0.23 -0.21
C VAL A 19 -8.60 -1.65 0.26
N LEU A 20 -9.61 -2.52 0.18
CA LEU A 20 -9.47 -3.95 0.44
C LEU A 20 -9.60 -4.73 -0.87
N LEU A 21 -8.57 -5.51 -1.21
CA LEU A 21 -8.62 -6.50 -2.29
C LEU A 21 -9.02 -7.85 -1.70
N ALA A 22 -10.24 -8.31 -1.99
CA ALA A 22 -10.79 -9.56 -1.46
C ALA A 22 -11.00 -10.61 -2.56
N GLY A 23 -10.84 -11.88 -2.21
CA GLY A 23 -11.09 -13.01 -3.10
C GLY A 23 -10.24 -14.24 -2.74
N PRO A 24 -10.54 -15.42 -3.31
CA PRO A 24 -9.82 -16.67 -3.07
C PRO A 24 -8.30 -16.57 -3.30
N PRO A 25 -7.47 -17.45 -2.71
CA PRO A 25 -6.04 -17.49 -3.03
C PRO A 25 -5.82 -17.71 -4.54
N GLY A 26 -4.73 -17.16 -5.09
CA GLY A 26 -4.41 -17.29 -6.52
C GLY A 26 -5.14 -16.33 -7.48
N THR A 27 -6.07 -15.50 -7.01
CA THR A 27 -6.83 -14.56 -7.87
C THR A 27 -6.10 -13.26 -8.23
N GLY A 28 -4.79 -13.18 -8.04
CA GLY A 28 -3.99 -12.03 -8.49
C GLY A 28 -4.07 -10.76 -7.64
N LYS A 29 -4.61 -10.80 -6.41
CA LYS A 29 -4.67 -9.63 -5.49
C LYS A 29 -3.34 -8.91 -5.33
N THR A 30 -2.26 -9.65 -5.07
CA THR A 30 -0.90 -9.09 -4.94
C THR A 30 -0.40 -8.53 -6.27
N ALA A 31 -0.68 -9.22 -7.38
CA ALA A 31 -0.31 -8.76 -8.71
C ALA A 31 -1.01 -7.45 -9.09
N LEU A 32 -2.29 -7.28 -8.70
CA LEU A 32 -3.03 -6.04 -8.89
C LEU A 32 -2.42 -4.88 -8.08
N ALA A 33 -1.99 -5.11 -6.83
CA ALA A 33 -1.32 -4.09 -6.03
C ALA A 33 0.01 -3.64 -6.67
N LEU A 34 0.80 -4.59 -7.19
CA LEU A 34 2.04 -4.30 -7.91
C LEU A 34 1.79 -3.57 -9.24
N ALA A 35 0.77 -3.97 -9.99
CA ALA A 35 0.38 -3.30 -11.23
C ALA A 35 -0.04 -1.84 -10.98
N ILE A 36 -0.80 -1.57 -9.91
CA ILE A 36 -1.15 -0.20 -9.51
C ILE A 36 0.13 0.61 -9.21
N ALA A 37 1.08 0.04 -8.48
CA ALA A 37 2.35 0.70 -8.17
C ALA A 37 3.16 1.02 -9.43
N GLN A 38 3.26 0.06 -10.36
CA GLN A 38 3.95 0.25 -11.65
C GLN A 38 3.29 1.34 -12.50
N GLU A 39 1.96 1.37 -12.56
CA GLU A 39 1.17 2.35 -13.31
C GLU A 39 1.25 3.78 -12.73
N LEU A 40 1.52 3.92 -11.44
CA LEU A 40 1.78 5.21 -10.79
C LEU A 40 3.19 5.75 -11.07
N GLY A 41 4.12 4.86 -11.40
CA GLY A 41 5.51 5.18 -11.75
C GLY A 41 6.43 5.36 -10.54
N SER A 42 7.74 5.45 -10.81
CA SER A 42 8.81 5.44 -9.80
C SER A 42 8.84 6.65 -8.86
N LYS A 43 8.10 7.72 -9.17
CA LYS A 43 8.00 8.92 -8.33
C LYS A 43 7.01 8.77 -7.19
N VAL A 44 6.13 7.77 -7.26
CA VAL A 44 5.15 7.50 -6.21
C VAL A 44 5.68 6.35 -5.34
N PRO A 45 5.91 6.57 -4.04
CA PRO A 45 6.42 5.51 -3.16
C PRO A 45 5.40 4.38 -3.04
N PHE A 46 5.91 3.14 -3.11
CA PHE A 46 5.15 1.93 -2.85
C PHE A 46 5.88 1.11 -1.78
N CYS A 47 5.23 0.92 -0.63
CA CYS A 47 5.79 0.21 0.53
C CYS A 47 4.98 -1.07 0.79
N PRO A 48 5.34 -2.20 0.16
CA PRO A 48 4.72 -3.49 0.49
C PRO A 48 5.16 -3.92 1.90
N MET A 49 4.20 -4.39 2.70
CA MET A 49 4.43 -4.88 4.05
C MET A 49 3.62 -6.16 4.28
N VAL A 50 4.21 -7.14 4.96
CA VAL A 50 3.52 -8.36 5.40
C VAL A 50 3.06 -8.20 6.84
N GLY A 51 1.85 -8.66 7.19
CA GLY A 51 1.29 -8.47 8.52
C GLY A 51 2.16 -9.04 9.67
N SER A 52 2.96 -10.07 9.39
CA SER A 52 3.92 -10.63 10.34
C SER A 52 5.09 -9.69 10.68
N GLU A 53 5.43 -8.75 9.80
CA GLU A 53 6.51 -7.78 10.00
C GLU A 53 6.19 -6.75 11.11
N VAL A 54 4.91 -6.62 11.50
CA VAL A 54 4.49 -5.76 12.62
C VAL A 54 5.02 -6.28 13.96
N TYR A 55 5.36 -7.57 14.05
CA TYR A 55 5.83 -8.19 15.28
C TYR A 55 7.34 -8.05 15.41
N SER A 56 7.78 -7.24 16.38
CA SER A 56 9.19 -7.04 16.73
C SER A 56 9.39 -7.22 18.24
N THR A 57 10.57 -7.70 18.63
CA THR A 57 11.02 -7.79 20.03
C THR A 57 11.49 -6.44 20.58
N GLU A 58 11.95 -5.55 19.70
CA GLU A 58 12.62 -4.30 20.07
C GLU A 58 11.72 -3.08 19.88
N ILE A 59 10.83 -3.12 18.87
CA ILE A 59 10.01 -1.99 18.45
C ILE A 59 8.53 -2.29 18.73
N LYS A 60 7.81 -1.30 19.26
CA LYS A 60 6.37 -1.42 19.48
C LYS A 60 5.62 -1.60 18.15
N LYS A 61 4.63 -2.49 18.14
CA LYS A 61 3.78 -2.79 16.97
C LYS A 61 3.22 -1.54 16.28
N THR A 62 2.77 -0.56 17.07
CA THR A 62 2.24 0.71 16.55
C THR A 62 3.33 1.56 15.89
N GLU A 63 4.56 1.53 16.41
CA GLU A 63 5.67 2.29 15.84
C GLU A 63 6.09 1.70 14.49
N VAL A 64 6.17 0.37 14.37
CA VAL A 64 6.45 -0.30 13.09
C VAL A 64 5.42 0.11 12.03
N LEU A 65 4.14 0.14 12.41
CA LEU A 65 3.08 0.56 11.48
C LEU A 65 3.21 2.05 11.11
N MET A 66 3.48 2.91 12.08
CA MET A 66 3.68 4.36 11.85
C MET A 66 4.90 4.64 10.96
N GLU A 67 5.98 3.89 11.12
CA GLU A 67 7.17 4.02 10.27
C GLU A 67 6.86 3.65 8.81
N ASN A 68 6.12 2.56 8.58
CA ASN A 68 5.69 2.16 7.24
C ASN A 68 4.76 3.20 6.60
N PHE A 69 3.84 3.79 7.37
CA PHE A 69 3.04 4.92 6.88
C PHE A 69 3.90 6.11 6.46
N ARG A 70 4.93 6.47 7.24
CA ARG A 70 5.86 7.55 6.89
C ARG A 70 6.67 7.23 5.64
N ARG A 71 7.14 6.00 5.46
CA ARG A 71 7.87 5.56 4.26
C ARG A 71 7.00 5.61 3.00
N ALA A 72 5.69 5.37 3.14
CA ALA A 72 4.72 5.43 2.05
C ALA A 72 4.27 6.85 1.69
N ILE A 73 4.68 7.88 2.46
CA ILE A 73 4.46 9.29 2.15
C ILE A 73 5.78 9.82 1.60
N GLY A 74 5.83 10.13 0.30
CA GLY A 74 7.04 10.64 -0.35
C GLY A 74 7.52 11.94 0.28
N LYS A 75 8.81 12.25 0.12
CA LYS A 75 9.33 13.60 0.42
C LYS A 75 8.82 14.62 -0.60
#